data_AF-A0A7Z9VPD4-F1
#
_entry.id   AF-A0A7Z9VPD4-F1
#
_cell.length_a   1.000
_cell.length_b   1.000
_cell.length_c   1.000
_cell.angle_alpha   90.00
_cell.angle_beta   90.00
_cell.angle_gamma   90.00
#
_symmetry.space_group_name_H-M   'P 1'
#
loop_
_entity.id
_entity.type
_entity.pdbx_description
1 polymer ?
#
loop_
_entity_poly.entity_id
_entity_poly.type
_entity_poly.pdbx_seq_one_letter_code
_entity_poly.pdbx_strand_id
1 'polypeptide(L)'
;MLTPEDTLRLNVLISTCVAIRIDVYKLVVVGLTKDKKEQTITLNPTTDSSKYIQAVQKLLVNQVLGSMGGYPSYLKRWSRMGQVSSSNLTSLLKIGNIEAVVAVSNSQNLNDEVLDLVWWCATNTDQQAEIGRFLLTRDFVVEHLVGKQIASYLLEFLPFTDDTTQLIDTTNLVLQGDLISHEAKDKLWKQGQRKTAFLVGFIERMKNNLPNLDGTVAFNLDIKELECVNSEQGQILLKTIAHILKKINQEHVLYRTLEVLGTYLSHPMIQPSAQIDQLQSQAQTVLEQLGLNDEKIKARLLLAGVSEQLAVSTISAHSLAGSAIRKKLSDVLTPIQAALKLLTTP
;
A
#
# COMPACT_ATOMS: atom_id res chain seq x y z
N MET A 1 -17.65 -0.21 -36.51
CA MET A 1 -18.96 -0.81 -36.11
C MET A 1 -18.72 -2.26 -35.73
N LEU A 2 -19.50 -2.82 -34.82
CA LEU A 2 -19.39 -4.24 -34.49
C LEU A 2 -19.92 -5.10 -35.63
N THR A 3 -19.34 -6.29 -35.83
CA THR A 3 -19.91 -7.27 -36.77
C THR A 3 -21.25 -7.80 -36.23
N PRO A 4 -22.19 -8.22 -37.09
CA PRO A 4 -23.44 -8.82 -36.64
C PRO A 4 -23.21 -10.07 -35.78
N GLU A 5 -22.19 -10.87 -36.11
CA GLU A 5 -21.80 -12.06 -35.38
C GLU A 5 -21.32 -11.74 -33.96
N ASP A 6 -20.41 -10.77 -33.80
CA ASP A 6 -19.93 -10.36 -32.48
C ASP A 6 -21.05 -9.71 -31.66
N THR A 7 -21.92 -8.93 -32.30
CA THR A 7 -23.10 -8.34 -31.64
C THR A 7 -24.01 -9.41 -31.05
N LEU A 8 -24.32 -10.47 -31.81
CA LEU A 8 -25.13 -11.58 -31.32
C LEU A 8 -24.45 -12.31 -30.16
N ARG A 9 -23.16 -12.65 -30.31
CA ARG A 9 -22.39 -13.36 -29.28
C ARG A 9 -22.29 -12.56 -27.98
N LEU A 10 -22.07 -11.25 -28.06
CA LEU A 10 -21.99 -10.36 -26.89
C LEU A 10 -23.34 -10.25 -26.16
N ASN A 11 -24.45 -10.17 -26.91
CA ASN A 11 -25.80 -10.17 -26.32
C ASN A 11 -26.13 -11.49 -25.61
N VAL A 12 -25.65 -12.62 -26.13
CA VAL A 12 -25.77 -13.91 -25.44
C VAL A 12 -24.92 -13.88 -24.16
N LEU A 13 -23.65 -13.48 -24.26
CA LEU A 13 -22.71 -13.49 -23.13
C LEU A 13 -23.20 -12.62 -21.96
N ILE A 14 -23.74 -11.43 -22.21
CA ILE A 14 -24.25 -10.55 -21.13
C ILE A 14 -25.49 -11.11 -20.42
N SER A 15 -26.30 -11.91 -21.14
CA SER A 15 -27.49 -12.56 -20.57
C SER A 15 -27.12 -13.78 -19.71
N THR A 16 -26.04 -14.48 -20.03
CA THR A 16 -25.63 -15.72 -19.36
C THR A 16 -24.62 -15.52 -18.23
N CYS A 17 -23.85 -14.42 -18.27
CA CYS A 17 -22.75 -14.17 -17.34
C CYS A 17 -23.13 -13.22 -16.20
N VAL A 18 -22.47 -13.36 -15.05
CA VAL A 18 -22.57 -12.48 -13.88
C VAL A 18 -21.55 -11.35 -13.88
N ALA A 19 -20.43 -11.53 -14.57
CA ALA A 19 -19.37 -10.53 -14.70
C ALA A 19 -18.71 -10.65 -16.07
N ILE A 20 -18.15 -9.54 -16.58
CA ILE A 20 -17.50 -9.48 -17.89
C ILE A 20 -16.19 -8.69 -17.75
N ARG A 21 -15.11 -9.21 -18.32
CA ARG A 21 -13.85 -8.48 -18.50
C ARG A 21 -13.45 -8.49 -19.97
N ILE A 22 -12.72 -7.46 -20.37
CA ILE A 22 -12.21 -7.31 -21.74
C ILE A 22 -10.69 -7.26 -21.67
N ASP A 23 -10.03 -8.20 -22.33
CA ASP A 23 -8.59 -8.16 -22.58
C ASP A 23 -8.36 -7.37 -23.87
N VAL A 24 -7.98 -6.10 -23.73
CA VAL A 24 -7.81 -5.18 -24.86
C VAL A 24 -6.61 -5.53 -25.74
N TYR A 25 -5.62 -6.24 -25.18
CA TYR A 25 -4.42 -6.63 -25.91
C TYR A 25 -4.66 -7.90 -26.73
N LYS A 26 -5.37 -8.87 -26.16
CA LYS A 26 -5.73 -10.11 -26.86
C LYS A 26 -6.99 -9.95 -27.72
N LEU A 27 -7.71 -8.84 -27.58
CA LEU A 27 -9.00 -8.58 -28.23
C LEU A 27 -10.02 -9.67 -27.93
N VAL A 28 -10.17 -9.97 -26.64
CA VAL A 28 -11.06 -11.04 -26.16
C VAL A 28 -12.00 -10.48 -25.10
N VAL A 29 -13.27 -10.88 -25.18
CA VAL A 29 -14.26 -10.66 -24.11
C VAL A 29 -14.45 -11.96 -23.38
N VAL A 30 -14.25 -11.93 -22.06
CA VAL A 30 -14.48 -13.10 -21.21
C VAL A 30 -15.66 -12.78 -20.30
N GLY A 31 -16.63 -13.69 -20.25
CA GLY A 31 -17.76 -13.65 -19.33
C GLY A 31 -17.64 -14.75 -18.29
N LEU A 32 -17.92 -14.43 -17.03
CA LEU A 32 -17.97 -15.41 -15.94
C LEU A 32 -19.42 -15.79 -15.66
N THR A 33 -19.74 -17.07 -15.72
CA THR A 33 -21.08 -17.60 -15.36
C THR A 33 -21.27 -17.72 -13.85
N LYS A 34 -22.52 -17.95 -13.40
CA LYS A 34 -22.83 -18.23 -11.98
C LYS A 34 -22.05 -19.43 -11.43
N ASP A 35 -21.82 -20.44 -12.27
CA ASP A 35 -21.06 -21.65 -11.94
C ASP A 35 -19.54 -21.45 -12.06
N LYS A 36 -19.06 -20.19 -12.10
CA LYS A 36 -17.64 -19.81 -12.23
C LYS A 36 -16.93 -20.38 -13.47
N LYS A 37 -17.67 -20.72 -14.53
CA LYS A 37 -17.11 -21.10 -15.84
C LYS A 37 -16.93 -19.86 -16.72
N GLU A 38 -15.80 -19.78 -17.40
CA GLU A 38 -15.48 -18.71 -18.35
C GLU A 38 -16.06 -19.01 -19.74
N GLN A 39 -16.67 -18.01 -20.36
CA GLN A 39 -17.09 -17.98 -21.75
C GLN A 39 -16.28 -16.93 -22.49
N THR A 40 -15.58 -17.32 -23.55
CA THR A 40 -14.60 -16.49 -24.23
C THR A 40 -15.07 -16.18 -25.65
N ILE A 41 -15.09 -14.90 -26.01
CA ILE A 41 -15.34 -14.41 -27.36
C ILE A 41 -14.09 -13.72 -27.87
N THR A 42 -13.48 -14.26 -28.92
CA THR A 42 -12.44 -13.56 -29.69
C THR A 42 -13.09 -12.54 -30.61
N LEU A 43 -12.69 -11.28 -30.49
CA LEU A 43 -13.18 -10.19 -31.31
C LEU A 43 -12.43 -10.15 -32.64
N ASN A 44 -13.17 -9.95 -33.73
CA ASN A 44 -12.60 -9.83 -35.07
C ASN A 44 -12.85 -8.42 -35.62
N PRO A 45 -12.05 -7.42 -35.21
CA PRO A 45 -12.27 -6.05 -35.63
C PRO A 45 -12.05 -5.89 -37.13
N THR A 46 -13.04 -5.34 -37.83
CA THR A 46 -12.94 -4.97 -39.25
C THR A 46 -12.27 -3.62 -39.48
N THR A 47 -11.97 -2.89 -38.39
CA THR A 47 -11.40 -1.54 -38.36
C THR A 47 -10.37 -1.43 -37.23
N ASP A 48 -9.94 -0.20 -36.90
CA ASP A 48 -9.19 0.12 -35.68
C ASP A 48 -9.74 -0.61 -34.43
N SER A 49 -8.87 -1.40 -33.80
CA SER A 49 -9.18 -2.22 -32.64
C SER A 49 -9.64 -1.39 -31.44
N SER A 50 -9.09 -0.18 -31.25
CA SER A 50 -9.46 0.70 -30.14
C SER A 50 -10.91 1.16 -30.27
N LYS A 51 -11.32 1.56 -31.49
CA LYS A 51 -12.72 1.93 -31.78
C LYS A 51 -13.65 0.73 -31.69
N TYR A 52 -13.15 -0.46 -32.01
CA TYR A 52 -13.92 -1.69 -31.88
C TYR A 52 -14.22 -2.00 -30.40
N ILE A 53 -13.21 -1.94 -29.53
CA ILE A 53 -13.37 -2.10 -28.08
C ILE A 53 -14.34 -1.07 -27.50
N GLN A 54 -14.24 0.20 -27.90
CA GLN A 54 -15.20 1.23 -27.49
C GLN A 54 -16.64 0.89 -27.91
N ALA A 55 -16.82 0.30 -29.10
CA ALA A 55 -18.14 -0.15 -29.57
C ALA A 55 -18.66 -1.34 -28.75
N VAL A 56 -17.79 -2.30 -28.39
CA VAL A 56 -18.13 -3.41 -27.48
C VAL A 56 -18.57 -2.88 -26.12
N GLN A 57 -17.77 -2.01 -25.49
CA GLN A 57 -18.11 -1.40 -24.21
C GLN A 57 -19.42 -0.62 -24.28
N LYS A 58 -19.66 0.14 -25.35
CA LYS A 58 -20.92 0.87 -25.55
C LYS A 58 -22.12 -0.07 -25.62
N LEU A 59 -21.99 -1.22 -26.30
CA LEU A 59 -23.03 -2.24 -26.34
C LEU A 59 -23.32 -2.78 -24.94
N LEU A 60 -22.27 -3.18 -24.20
CA LEU A 60 -22.42 -3.72 -22.84
C LEU A 60 -23.05 -2.69 -21.88
N VAL A 61 -22.59 -1.45 -21.88
CA VAL A 61 -23.19 -0.35 -21.10
C VAL A 61 -24.68 -0.21 -21.39
N ASN A 62 -25.06 -0.16 -22.66
CA ASN A 62 -26.46 0.03 -23.05
C ASN A 62 -27.36 -1.14 -22.60
N GLN A 63 -26.83 -2.37 -22.62
CA GLN A 63 -27.57 -3.55 -22.19
C GLN A 63 -27.71 -3.63 -20.66
N VAL A 64 -26.68 -3.23 -19.91
CA VAL A 64 -26.69 -3.26 -18.44
C VAL A 64 -27.52 -2.11 -17.85
N LEU A 65 -27.34 -0.89 -18.37
CA LEU A 65 -27.86 0.34 -17.76
C LEU A 65 -29.05 0.96 -18.52
N GLY A 66 -29.42 0.39 -19.66
CA GLY A 66 -30.44 0.95 -20.55
C GLY A 66 -29.94 2.12 -21.41
N SER A 67 -30.82 2.66 -22.25
CA SER A 67 -30.53 3.69 -23.26
C SER A 67 -30.38 5.12 -22.73
N MET A 68 -30.00 5.29 -21.46
CA MET A 68 -29.88 6.60 -20.81
C MET A 68 -28.46 7.16 -20.96
N GLY A 69 -28.19 7.82 -22.09
CA GLY A 69 -27.19 8.90 -22.16
C GLY A 69 -25.71 8.51 -22.18
N GLY A 70 -25.36 7.29 -22.58
CA GLY A 70 -24.03 6.91 -23.08
C GLY A 70 -22.82 7.00 -22.12
N TYR A 71 -21.80 6.20 -22.43
CA TYR A 71 -20.46 6.30 -21.86
C TYR A 71 -19.73 7.54 -22.42
N PRO A 72 -18.97 8.34 -21.65
CA PRO A 72 -18.56 8.20 -20.24
C PRO A 72 -19.39 9.04 -19.24
N SER A 73 -20.48 9.68 -19.68
CA SER A 73 -21.33 10.57 -18.89
C SER A 73 -21.84 9.93 -17.60
N TYR A 74 -22.10 8.62 -17.64
CA TYR A 74 -22.66 7.85 -16.53
C TYR A 74 -21.68 7.69 -15.37
N LEU A 75 -20.41 7.36 -15.63
CA LEU A 75 -19.38 7.19 -14.58
C LEU A 75 -19.15 8.50 -13.80
N LYS A 76 -19.09 9.64 -14.51
CA LYS A 76 -18.94 10.96 -13.89
C LYS A 76 -20.15 11.37 -13.02
N ARG A 77 -21.36 10.94 -13.39
CA ARG A 77 -22.57 11.18 -12.59
C ARG A 77 -22.64 10.23 -11.39
N TRP A 78 -22.19 8.99 -11.56
CA TRP A 78 -22.16 7.96 -10.51
C TRP A 78 -21.20 8.33 -9.37
N SER A 79 -19.99 8.79 -9.68
CA SER A 79 -19.04 9.32 -8.68
C SER A 79 -19.62 10.49 -7.85
N ARG A 80 -20.57 11.25 -8.41
CA ARG A 80 -21.26 12.35 -7.73
C ARG A 80 -22.52 11.94 -6.96
N MET A 81 -23.11 10.78 -7.27
CA MET A 81 -24.45 10.42 -6.77
C MET A 81 -24.46 9.59 -5.49
N GLY A 82 -23.30 9.26 -4.91
CA GLY A 82 -23.09 8.94 -3.49
C GLY A 82 -23.86 7.77 -2.86
N GLN A 83 -24.92 7.24 -3.48
CA GLN A 83 -25.75 6.18 -2.92
C GLN A 83 -26.40 5.39 -4.05
N VAL A 84 -25.96 4.14 -4.21
CA VAL A 84 -26.73 3.11 -4.89
C VAL A 84 -26.70 1.87 -4.00
N SER A 85 -27.87 1.26 -3.83
CA SER A 85 -28.09 -0.01 -3.14
C SER A 85 -27.11 -1.10 -3.59
N SER A 86 -26.75 -2.01 -2.68
CA SER A 86 -25.89 -3.18 -2.92
C SER A 86 -26.30 -4.01 -4.16
N SER A 87 -27.59 -4.01 -4.52
CA SER A 87 -28.17 -4.73 -5.65
C SER A 87 -27.60 -4.40 -7.03
N ASN A 88 -26.90 -3.27 -7.20
CA ASN A 88 -26.44 -2.80 -8.52
C ASN A 88 -24.94 -3.03 -8.80
N LEU A 89 -24.15 -3.51 -7.82
CA LEU A 89 -22.70 -3.68 -8.00
C LEU A 89 -22.36 -4.78 -9.02
N THR A 90 -23.05 -5.92 -8.95
CA THR A 90 -22.85 -7.03 -9.90
C THR A 90 -23.18 -6.61 -11.34
N SER A 91 -24.20 -5.78 -11.54
CA SER A 91 -24.56 -5.25 -12.85
C SER A 91 -23.42 -4.41 -13.44
N LEU A 92 -22.75 -3.59 -12.63
CA LEU A 92 -21.61 -2.79 -13.08
C LEU A 92 -20.44 -3.66 -13.55
N LEU A 93 -20.22 -4.82 -12.93
CA LEU A 93 -19.18 -5.77 -13.35
C LEU A 93 -19.47 -6.44 -14.70
N LYS A 94 -20.69 -6.32 -15.24
CA LYS A 94 -21.01 -6.77 -16.61
C LYS A 94 -20.65 -5.74 -17.69
N ILE A 95 -20.23 -4.54 -17.31
CA ILE A 95 -19.97 -3.47 -18.29
C ILE A 95 -18.71 -3.76 -19.13
N GLY A 96 -17.80 -4.64 -18.66
CA GLY A 96 -16.55 -4.93 -19.36
C GLY A 96 -15.61 -3.72 -19.42
N ASN A 97 -15.70 -2.84 -18.42
CA ASN A 97 -14.88 -1.63 -18.33
C ASN A 97 -14.20 -1.57 -16.98
N ILE A 98 -12.88 -1.36 -16.99
CA ILE A 98 -12.07 -1.32 -15.79
C ILE A 98 -12.49 -0.20 -14.82
N GLU A 99 -12.96 0.94 -15.31
CA GLU A 99 -13.46 2.03 -14.48
C GLU A 99 -14.69 1.62 -13.65
N ALA A 100 -15.52 0.71 -14.19
CA ALA A 100 -16.63 0.13 -13.44
C ALA A 100 -16.13 -0.81 -12.33
N VAL A 101 -15.04 -1.54 -12.58
CA VAL A 101 -14.41 -2.42 -11.57
C VAL A 101 -13.79 -1.58 -10.46
N VAL A 102 -13.08 -0.49 -10.78
CA VAL A 102 -12.54 0.46 -9.80
C VAL A 102 -13.65 1.09 -8.98
N ALA A 103 -14.73 1.52 -9.62
CA ALA A 103 -15.92 2.04 -8.97
C ALA A 103 -16.51 1.04 -7.95
N VAL A 104 -16.72 -0.21 -8.36
CA VAL A 104 -17.25 -1.26 -7.47
C VAL A 104 -16.27 -1.56 -6.34
N SER A 105 -14.96 -1.60 -6.63
CA SER A 105 -13.92 -1.80 -5.61
C SER A 105 -14.02 -0.74 -4.52
N ASN A 106 -14.16 0.54 -4.90
CA ASN A 106 -14.29 1.69 -4.00
C ASN A 106 -15.64 1.81 -3.29
N SER A 107 -16.62 0.94 -3.58
CA SER A 107 -17.95 1.05 -3.00
C SER A 107 -17.95 0.73 -1.50
N GLN A 108 -18.60 1.57 -0.69
CA GLN A 108 -18.85 1.26 0.72
C GLN A 108 -19.66 -0.04 0.90
N ASN A 109 -20.51 -0.37 -0.09
CA ASN A 109 -21.37 -1.55 -0.10
C ASN A 109 -20.71 -2.82 -0.67
N LEU A 110 -19.42 -2.79 -1.01
CA LEU A 110 -18.70 -3.99 -1.48
C LEU A 110 -18.66 -5.04 -0.36
N ASN A 111 -19.08 -6.26 -0.68
CA ASN A 111 -19.25 -7.41 0.20
C ASN A 111 -18.59 -8.67 -0.40
N ASP A 112 -18.62 -9.79 0.33
CA ASP A 112 -18.00 -11.06 -0.07
C ASP A 112 -18.55 -11.63 -1.38
N GLU A 113 -19.86 -11.50 -1.61
CA GLU A 113 -20.52 -12.02 -2.83
C GLU A 113 -19.96 -11.39 -4.11
N VAL A 114 -19.56 -10.12 -4.03
CA VAL A 114 -19.08 -9.33 -5.17
C VAL A 114 -17.55 -9.30 -5.24
N LEU A 115 -16.84 -9.50 -4.12
CA LEU A 115 -15.38 -9.42 -4.03
C LEU A 115 -14.67 -10.34 -5.03
N ASP A 116 -15.08 -11.60 -5.12
CA ASP A 116 -14.55 -12.55 -6.10
C ASP A 116 -14.66 -12.03 -7.53
N LEU A 117 -15.82 -11.44 -7.86
CA LEU A 117 -16.13 -10.96 -9.20
C LEU A 117 -15.30 -9.73 -9.53
N VAL A 118 -15.10 -8.83 -8.56
CA VAL A 118 -14.23 -7.65 -8.70
C VAL A 118 -12.81 -8.09 -9.01
N TRP A 119 -12.27 -9.00 -8.19
CA TRP A 119 -10.91 -9.46 -8.37
C TRP A 119 -10.73 -10.18 -9.72
N TRP A 120 -11.70 -11.03 -10.09
CA TRP A 120 -11.71 -11.68 -11.40
C TRP A 120 -11.76 -10.67 -12.56
N CYS A 121 -12.61 -9.64 -12.47
CA CYS A 121 -12.72 -8.59 -13.48
C CYS A 121 -11.45 -7.76 -13.63
N ALA A 122 -10.67 -7.61 -12.55
CA ALA A 122 -9.40 -6.90 -12.56
C ALA A 122 -8.28 -7.67 -13.29
N THR A 123 -8.44 -8.97 -13.55
CA THR A 123 -7.37 -9.81 -14.12
C THR A 123 -6.93 -9.39 -15.53
N ASN A 124 -5.61 -9.39 -15.76
CA ASN A 124 -4.96 -8.99 -17.02
C ASN A 124 -5.31 -7.55 -17.44
N THR A 125 -5.44 -6.66 -16.47
CA THR A 125 -5.65 -5.23 -16.72
C THR A 125 -4.52 -4.42 -16.10
N ASP A 126 -4.21 -3.27 -16.67
CA ASP A 126 -3.13 -2.40 -16.18
C ASP A 126 -3.39 -1.88 -14.75
N GLN A 127 -4.64 -1.92 -14.29
CA GLN A 127 -5.06 -1.48 -12.95
C GLN A 127 -5.15 -2.62 -11.93
N GLN A 128 -4.80 -3.87 -12.29
CA GLN A 128 -4.95 -5.02 -11.38
C GLN A 128 -4.18 -4.83 -10.06
N ALA A 129 -2.94 -4.33 -10.12
CA ALA A 129 -2.14 -4.07 -8.92
C ALA A 129 -2.70 -2.93 -8.07
N GLU A 130 -3.25 -1.89 -8.70
CA GLU A 130 -3.86 -0.76 -7.99
C GLU A 130 -5.15 -1.18 -7.30
N ILE A 131 -6.03 -1.90 -8.00
CA ILE A 131 -7.25 -2.49 -7.42
C ILE A 131 -6.89 -3.45 -6.28
N GLY A 132 -5.87 -4.29 -6.46
CA GLY A 132 -5.40 -5.21 -5.43
C GLY A 132 -4.95 -4.48 -4.15
N ARG A 133 -4.11 -3.43 -4.29
CA ARG A 133 -3.70 -2.60 -3.15
C ARG A 133 -4.90 -1.98 -2.45
N PHE A 134 -5.84 -1.42 -3.23
CA PHE A 134 -7.05 -0.83 -2.69
C PHE A 134 -7.88 -1.86 -1.90
N LEU A 135 -8.14 -3.04 -2.47
CA LEU A 135 -8.94 -4.08 -1.83
C LEU A 135 -8.31 -4.56 -0.51
N LEU A 136 -6.98 -4.71 -0.45
CA LEU A 136 -6.27 -5.09 0.78
C LEU A 136 -6.27 -4.01 1.87
N THR A 137 -6.78 -2.80 1.61
CA THR A 137 -7.01 -1.81 2.67
C THR A 137 -8.24 -2.11 3.53
N ARG A 138 -9.08 -3.06 3.12
CA ARG A 138 -10.34 -3.41 3.80
C ARG A 138 -10.15 -4.69 4.62
N ASP A 139 -10.46 -4.61 5.92
CA ASP A 139 -10.19 -5.71 6.86
C ASP A 139 -10.83 -7.05 6.45
N PHE A 140 -12.10 -7.05 6.03
CA PHE A 140 -12.78 -8.28 5.61
C PHE A 140 -12.13 -8.96 4.38
N VAL A 141 -11.46 -8.18 3.52
CA VAL A 141 -10.73 -8.74 2.37
C VAL A 141 -9.49 -9.50 2.83
N VAL A 142 -8.81 -9.00 3.87
CA VAL A 142 -7.62 -9.63 4.46
C VAL A 142 -7.96 -11.02 5.03
N GLU A 143 -9.15 -11.16 5.60
CA GLU A 143 -9.66 -12.43 6.15
C GLU A 143 -10.19 -13.38 5.05
N HIS A 144 -10.55 -12.84 3.88
CA HIS A 144 -11.10 -13.60 2.76
C HIS A 144 -10.03 -14.34 1.94
N LEU A 145 -10.40 -15.43 1.28
CA LEU A 145 -9.50 -16.20 0.41
C LEU A 145 -8.92 -15.35 -0.73
N VAL A 146 -9.73 -14.43 -1.27
CA VAL A 146 -9.32 -13.46 -2.29
C VAL A 146 -8.19 -12.56 -1.81
N GLY A 147 -8.15 -12.20 -0.52
CA GLY A 147 -7.04 -11.44 0.04
C GLY A 147 -5.70 -12.13 -0.19
N LYS A 148 -5.62 -13.44 0.03
CA LYS A 148 -4.41 -14.24 -0.22
C LYS A 148 -4.03 -14.27 -1.70
N GLN A 149 -5.02 -14.37 -2.59
CA GLN A 149 -4.78 -14.32 -4.04
C GLN A 149 -4.23 -12.96 -4.47
N ILE A 150 -4.81 -11.87 -3.95
CA ILE A 150 -4.34 -10.51 -4.20
C ILE A 150 -2.90 -10.34 -3.68
N ALA A 151 -2.62 -10.78 -2.45
CA ALA A 151 -1.29 -10.67 -1.86
C ALA A 151 -0.23 -11.46 -2.65
N SER A 152 -0.57 -12.67 -3.13
CA SER A 152 0.30 -13.46 -4.00
C SER A 152 0.61 -12.73 -5.30
N TYR A 153 -0.42 -12.19 -5.97
CA TYR A 153 -0.25 -11.41 -7.19
C TYR A 153 0.63 -10.18 -6.96
N LEU A 154 0.37 -9.41 -5.90
CA LEU A 154 1.13 -8.21 -5.57
C LEU A 154 2.60 -8.52 -5.25
N LEU A 155 2.88 -9.66 -4.60
CA LEU A 155 4.24 -10.11 -4.33
C LEU A 155 4.99 -10.48 -5.62
N GLU A 156 4.32 -11.10 -6.58
CA GLU A 156 4.87 -11.39 -7.91
C GLU A 156 5.06 -10.13 -8.75
N PHE A 157 4.18 -9.13 -8.59
CA PHE A 157 4.21 -7.88 -9.32
C PHE A 157 5.23 -6.87 -8.75
N LEU A 158 5.59 -7.01 -7.49
CA LEU A 158 6.49 -6.12 -6.73
C LEU A 158 7.82 -5.76 -7.44
N PRO A 159 8.51 -6.70 -8.12
CA PRO A 159 9.73 -6.40 -8.89
C PRO A 159 9.52 -5.41 -10.05
N PHE A 160 8.30 -5.29 -10.58
CA PHE A 160 7.93 -4.41 -11.69
C PHE A 160 7.40 -3.04 -11.22
N THR A 161 7.38 -2.80 -9.90
CA THR A 161 6.93 -1.53 -9.34
C THR A 161 8.13 -0.58 -9.17
N ASP A 162 8.10 0.52 -9.91
CA ASP A 162 9.14 1.56 -9.86
C ASP A 162 8.84 2.63 -8.80
N ASP A 163 7.57 2.92 -8.55
CA ASP A 163 7.16 3.93 -7.58
C ASP A 163 7.43 3.47 -6.13
N THR A 164 8.22 4.25 -5.39
CA THR A 164 8.64 3.88 -4.04
C THR A 164 7.51 3.88 -3.04
N THR A 165 6.55 4.80 -3.16
CA THR A 165 5.41 4.84 -2.27
C THR A 165 4.58 3.57 -2.44
N GLN A 166 4.34 3.15 -3.68
CA GLN A 166 3.68 1.88 -3.98
C GLN A 166 4.48 0.67 -3.49
N LEU A 167 5.81 0.68 -3.53
CA LEU A 167 6.62 -0.41 -2.96
C LEU A 167 6.45 -0.52 -1.44
N ILE A 168 6.47 0.62 -0.74
CA ILE A 168 6.26 0.66 0.71
C ILE A 168 4.85 0.18 1.04
N ASP A 169 3.83 0.74 0.38
CA ASP A 169 2.42 0.43 0.61
C ASP A 169 2.10 -1.03 0.29
N THR A 170 2.57 -1.53 -0.85
CA THR A 170 2.38 -2.94 -1.22
C THR A 170 3.02 -3.85 -0.18
N THR A 171 4.26 -3.55 0.24
CA THR A 171 4.94 -4.33 1.29
C THR A 171 4.13 -4.31 2.59
N ASN A 172 3.67 -3.14 3.02
CA ASN A 172 2.85 -2.98 4.22
C ASN A 172 1.54 -3.80 4.13
N LEU A 173 0.86 -3.77 2.98
CA LEU A 173 -0.42 -4.44 2.76
C LEU A 173 -0.30 -5.97 2.72
N VAL A 174 0.73 -6.52 2.08
CA VAL A 174 0.89 -7.98 1.99
C VAL A 174 1.36 -8.62 3.30
N LEU A 175 1.91 -7.82 4.22
CA LEU A 175 2.35 -8.29 5.54
C LEU A 175 1.21 -8.42 6.56
N GLN A 176 -0.04 -8.12 6.18
CA GLN A 176 -1.20 -8.25 7.06
C GLN A 176 -1.53 -9.72 7.35
N GLY A 177 -1.67 -10.05 8.63
CA GLY A 177 -2.01 -11.40 9.10
C GLY A 177 -1.21 -12.51 8.41
N ASP A 178 -1.94 -13.47 7.86
CA ASP A 178 -1.42 -14.65 7.16
C ASP A 178 -1.63 -14.56 5.64
N LEU A 179 -1.68 -13.34 5.09
CA LEU A 179 -1.81 -13.13 3.64
C LEU A 179 -0.65 -13.75 2.86
N ILE A 180 0.56 -13.69 3.42
CA ILE A 180 1.75 -14.32 2.86
C ILE A 180 2.41 -15.24 3.90
N SER A 181 3.09 -16.27 3.42
CA SER A 181 3.81 -17.23 4.27
C SER A 181 4.99 -16.59 4.99
N HIS A 182 5.43 -17.20 6.09
CA HIS A 182 6.67 -16.79 6.77
C HIS A 182 7.90 -16.82 5.85
N GLU A 183 8.00 -17.81 4.95
CA GLU A 183 9.09 -17.86 3.98
C GLU A 183 9.07 -16.65 3.02
N ALA A 184 7.89 -16.22 2.60
CA ALA A 184 7.74 -15.02 1.78
C ALA A 184 8.12 -13.75 2.56
N LYS A 185 7.74 -13.64 3.84
CA LYS A 185 8.15 -12.56 4.75
C LYS A 185 9.68 -12.50 4.85
N ASP A 186 10.36 -13.62 5.09
CA ASP A 186 11.82 -13.68 5.20
C ASP A 186 12.53 -13.30 3.89
N LYS A 187 12.02 -13.78 2.75
CA LYS A 187 12.56 -13.41 1.43
C LYS A 187 12.43 -11.90 1.19
N LEU A 188 11.26 -11.33 1.46
CA LEU A 188 11.02 -9.90 1.28
C LEU A 188 11.86 -9.05 2.24
N TRP A 189 12.05 -9.49 3.49
CA TRP A 189 12.93 -8.84 4.47
C TRP A 189 14.39 -8.80 3.98
N LYS A 190 14.91 -9.93 3.46
CA LYS A 190 16.26 -10.02 2.87
C LYS A 190 16.42 -9.08 1.67
N GLN A 191 15.41 -8.97 0.81
CA GLN A 191 15.41 -8.01 -0.29
C GLN A 191 15.45 -6.56 0.23
N GLY A 192 14.75 -6.29 1.33
CA GLY A 192 14.72 -4.99 2.00
C GLY A 192 16.10 -4.48 2.43
N GLN A 193 17.04 -5.38 2.73
CA GLN A 193 18.42 -4.99 3.07
C GLN A 193 19.14 -4.23 1.95
N ARG A 194 18.72 -4.46 0.70
CA ARG A 194 19.18 -3.72 -0.48
C ARG A 194 18.21 -2.60 -0.87
N LYS A 195 16.89 -2.86 -0.83
CA LYS A 195 15.83 -1.90 -1.20
C LYS A 195 15.06 -1.47 0.05
N THR A 196 15.50 -0.39 0.70
CA THR A 196 14.99 0.05 2.01
C THR A 196 13.49 0.35 2.04
N ALA A 197 12.87 0.64 0.91
CA ALA A 197 11.41 0.78 0.78
C ALA A 197 10.64 -0.42 1.37
N PHE A 198 11.15 -1.64 1.18
CA PHE A 198 10.52 -2.82 1.77
C PHE A 198 10.63 -2.80 3.30
N LEU A 199 11.79 -2.45 3.84
CA LEU A 199 11.98 -2.34 5.29
C LEU A 199 11.05 -1.29 5.90
N VAL A 200 10.76 -0.19 5.20
CA VAL A 200 9.76 0.80 5.66
C VAL A 200 8.39 0.13 5.81
N GLY A 201 7.95 -0.65 4.83
CA GLY A 201 6.68 -1.38 4.91
C GLY A 201 6.64 -2.37 6.09
N PHE A 202 7.77 -3.02 6.41
CA PHE A 202 7.88 -3.88 7.57
C PHE A 202 7.76 -3.12 8.90
N ILE A 203 8.52 -2.04 9.08
CA ILE A 203 8.53 -1.30 10.36
C ILE A 203 7.18 -0.61 10.65
N GLU A 204 6.40 -0.32 9.60
CA GLU A 204 5.05 0.20 9.77
C GLU A 204 4.03 -0.87 10.15
N ARG A 205 4.08 -2.04 9.50
CA ARG A 205 3.06 -3.09 9.66
C ARG A 205 3.37 -4.04 10.82
N MET A 206 4.60 -4.52 10.90
CA MET A 206 5.01 -5.60 11.80
C MET A 206 5.62 -5.06 13.10
N LYS A 207 5.04 -4.00 13.66
CA LYS A 207 5.47 -3.47 14.96
C LYS A 207 5.41 -4.59 16.00
N ASN A 208 6.51 -4.87 16.68
CA ASN A 208 6.68 -5.95 17.65
C ASN A 208 6.66 -7.39 17.08
N ASN A 209 6.73 -7.57 15.76
CA ASN A 209 6.81 -8.89 15.13
C ASN A 209 7.73 -8.88 13.89
N LEU A 210 8.80 -8.09 13.93
CA LEU A 210 9.80 -8.01 12.86
C LEU A 210 10.63 -9.31 12.80
N PRO A 211 11.04 -9.74 11.58
CA PRO A 211 11.90 -10.92 11.41
C PRO A 211 13.24 -10.78 12.15
N ASN A 212 13.54 -11.75 13.03
CA ASN A 212 14.80 -11.81 13.77
C ASN A 212 15.82 -12.76 13.13
N LEU A 213 16.28 -12.43 11.92
CA LEU A 213 17.23 -13.30 11.19
C LEU A 213 18.67 -13.22 11.71
N ASP A 214 19.01 -12.16 12.44
CA ASP A 214 20.36 -11.89 12.94
C ASP A 214 20.57 -12.33 14.40
N GLY A 215 19.57 -12.97 15.02
CA GLY A 215 19.63 -13.41 16.42
C GLY A 215 19.79 -12.25 17.40
N THR A 216 19.15 -11.10 17.12
CA THR A 216 19.11 -9.98 18.06
C THR A 216 18.42 -10.42 19.34
N VAL A 217 18.99 -10.05 20.49
CA VAL A 217 18.48 -10.37 21.82
C VAL A 217 18.08 -9.10 22.55
N ALA A 218 17.17 -9.24 23.51
CA ALA A 218 16.81 -8.17 24.43
C ALA A 218 17.98 -7.79 25.34
N PHE A 219 17.97 -6.55 25.84
CA PHE A 219 18.91 -6.08 26.86
C PHE A 219 18.32 -6.28 28.25
N ASN A 220 19.13 -6.83 29.18
CA ASN A 220 18.74 -7.06 30.57
C ASN A 220 18.92 -5.78 31.42
N LEU A 221 18.24 -4.71 31.04
CA LEU A 221 18.23 -3.45 31.79
C LEU A 221 16.79 -3.15 32.22
N ASP A 222 16.51 -3.31 33.52
CA ASP A 222 15.21 -3.06 34.12
C ASP A 222 15.03 -1.56 34.41
N ILE A 223 14.95 -0.78 33.34
CA ILE A 223 14.67 0.65 33.36
C ILE A 223 13.37 0.85 32.60
N LYS A 224 12.30 1.23 33.30
CA LYS A 224 10.95 1.42 32.74
C LYS A 224 10.95 2.32 31.51
N GLU A 225 11.73 3.39 31.55
CA GLU A 225 11.87 4.37 30.48
C GLU A 225 12.56 3.80 29.23
N LEU A 226 13.21 2.64 29.32
CA LEU A 226 13.87 1.96 28.21
C LEU A 226 13.25 0.60 27.90
N GLU A 227 12.11 0.23 28.50
CA GLU A 227 11.50 -1.09 28.34
C GLU A 227 11.23 -1.42 26.85
N CYS A 228 10.61 -0.50 26.10
CA CYS A 228 10.35 -0.69 24.68
C CYS A 228 11.65 -0.82 23.87
N VAL A 229 12.67 -0.04 24.21
CA VAL A 229 14.00 -0.06 23.56
C VAL A 229 14.73 -1.36 23.84
N ASN A 230 14.70 -1.85 25.08
CA ASN A 230 15.46 -3.01 25.54
C ASN A 230 14.83 -4.33 25.12
N SER A 231 13.55 -4.33 24.72
CA SER A 231 12.91 -5.51 24.15
C SER A 231 13.63 -6.00 22.89
N GLU A 232 13.55 -7.31 22.61
CA GLU A 232 14.11 -7.91 21.39
C GLU A 232 13.63 -7.16 20.14
N GLN A 233 12.32 -6.93 20.06
CA GLN A 233 11.68 -6.30 18.91
C GLN A 233 11.99 -4.81 18.81
N GLY A 234 12.15 -4.12 19.94
CA GLY A 234 12.67 -2.75 19.97
C GLY A 234 14.08 -2.67 19.39
N GLN A 235 14.96 -3.57 19.79
CA GLN A 235 16.31 -3.63 19.24
C GLN A 235 16.32 -3.90 17.73
N ILE A 236 15.50 -4.85 17.24
CA ILE A 236 15.37 -5.12 15.80
C ILE A 236 14.86 -3.88 15.06
N LEU A 237 13.82 -3.23 15.58
CA LEU A 237 13.23 -2.03 14.98
C LEU A 237 14.26 -0.88 14.91
N LEU A 238 14.93 -0.55 16.01
CA LEU A 238 15.88 0.56 16.05
C LEU A 238 17.10 0.31 15.15
N LYS A 239 17.63 -0.93 15.12
CA LYS A 239 18.70 -1.30 14.18
C LYS A 239 18.26 -1.17 12.73
N THR A 240 17.02 -1.59 12.43
CA THR A 240 16.43 -1.50 11.09
C THR A 240 16.25 -0.04 10.67
N ILE A 241 15.72 0.81 11.55
CA ILE A 241 15.59 2.25 11.32
C ILE A 241 16.96 2.89 11.09
N ALA A 242 17.96 2.59 11.93
CA ALA A 242 19.31 3.10 11.76
C ALA A 242 19.91 2.72 10.39
N HIS A 243 19.66 1.50 9.93
CA HIS A 243 20.07 1.01 8.61
C HIS A 243 19.36 1.73 7.46
N ILE A 244 18.03 1.90 7.55
CA ILE A 244 17.24 2.64 6.55
C ILE A 244 17.79 4.07 6.44
N LEU A 245 17.96 4.75 7.57
CA LEU A 245 18.40 6.14 7.62
C LEU A 245 19.82 6.33 7.04
N LYS A 246 20.72 5.34 7.18
CA LYS A 246 22.06 5.37 6.56
C LYS A 246 22.01 5.32 5.03
N LYS A 247 20.95 4.72 4.47
CA LYS A 247 20.81 4.46 3.03
C LYS A 247 19.77 5.35 2.34
N ILE A 248 19.21 6.35 3.01
CA ILE A 248 18.19 7.25 2.43
C ILE A 248 18.65 7.83 1.10
N ASN A 249 17.81 7.69 0.10
CA ASN A 249 17.94 8.31 -1.22
C ASN A 249 16.61 8.87 -1.75
N GLN A 250 15.53 8.75 -0.97
CA GLN A 250 14.19 9.21 -1.35
C GLN A 250 13.45 9.76 -0.14
N GLU A 251 12.63 10.79 -0.36
CA GLU A 251 11.97 11.53 0.71
C GLU A 251 10.90 10.70 1.43
N HIS A 252 10.08 9.94 0.71
CA HIS A 252 9.01 9.13 1.31
C HIS A 252 9.55 8.04 2.24
N VAL A 253 10.72 7.47 1.91
CA VAL A 253 11.42 6.53 2.80
C VAL A 253 11.85 7.22 4.08
N LEU A 254 12.38 8.45 3.99
CA LEU A 254 12.79 9.23 5.15
C LEU A 254 11.59 9.59 6.03
N TYR A 255 10.57 10.26 5.48
CA TYR A 255 9.42 10.76 6.23
C TYR A 255 8.75 9.65 7.03
N ARG A 256 8.38 8.56 6.35
CA ARG A 256 7.71 7.41 6.98
C ARG A 256 8.58 6.73 8.04
N THR A 257 9.89 6.67 7.83
CA THR A 257 10.82 6.12 8.83
C THR A 257 10.89 7.00 10.07
N LEU A 258 10.94 8.33 9.91
CA LEU A 258 10.95 9.27 11.05
C LEU A 258 9.62 9.20 11.83
N GLU A 259 8.49 9.12 11.15
CA GLU A 259 7.17 8.97 11.79
C GLU A 259 7.06 7.68 12.62
N VAL A 260 7.53 6.55 12.06
CA VAL A 260 7.55 5.28 12.80
C VAL A 260 8.45 5.39 14.04
N LEU A 261 9.62 6.01 13.90
CA LEU A 261 10.56 6.18 15.01
C LEU A 261 9.96 7.00 16.16
N GLY A 262 9.44 8.19 15.85
CA GLY A 262 8.84 9.07 16.85
C GLY A 262 7.62 8.43 17.52
N THR A 263 6.73 7.85 16.73
CA THR A 263 5.53 7.17 17.25
C THR A 263 5.90 6.03 18.18
N TYR A 264 6.88 5.20 17.80
CA TYR A 264 7.31 4.05 18.60
C TYR A 264 7.94 4.46 19.93
N LEU A 265 8.73 5.54 19.94
CA LEU A 265 9.43 6.02 21.14
C LEU A 265 8.67 7.12 21.90
N SER A 266 7.43 7.42 21.47
CA SER A 266 6.62 8.51 21.98
C SER A 266 6.61 8.62 23.51
N HIS A 267 6.56 9.86 23.99
CA HIS A 267 6.56 10.17 25.41
C HIS A 267 5.57 11.33 25.67
N PRO A 268 4.70 11.25 26.70
CA PRO A 268 3.65 12.26 26.92
C PRO A 268 4.16 13.71 27.06
N MET A 269 5.39 13.87 27.53
CA MET A 269 6.02 15.18 27.77
C MET A 269 6.89 15.68 26.60
N ILE A 270 7.03 14.90 25.53
CA ILE A 270 7.81 15.31 24.35
C ILE A 270 6.83 15.53 23.19
N GLN A 271 6.95 16.69 22.54
CA GLN A 271 6.17 17.00 21.35
C GLN A 271 7.06 17.02 20.11
N PRO A 272 6.55 16.56 18.95
CA PRO A 272 7.27 16.69 17.70
C PRO A 272 7.64 18.15 17.39
N SER A 273 8.81 18.35 16.77
CA SER A 273 9.27 19.67 16.35
C SER A 273 9.96 19.60 14.99
N ALA A 274 9.89 20.71 14.26
CA ALA A 274 10.61 20.93 13.01
C ALA A 274 12.10 21.28 13.21
N GLN A 275 12.57 21.46 14.44
CA GLN A 275 13.96 21.82 14.74
C GLN A 275 14.61 20.82 15.72
N ILE A 276 15.76 20.27 15.32
CA ILE A 276 16.47 19.27 16.13
C ILE A 276 16.95 19.83 17.48
N ASP A 277 17.36 21.10 17.53
CA ASP A 277 17.84 21.76 18.76
C ASP A 277 16.72 21.93 19.80
N GLN A 278 15.49 22.16 19.34
CA GLN A 278 14.32 22.21 20.22
C GLN A 278 14.03 20.83 20.83
N LEU A 279 14.17 19.75 20.05
CA LEU A 279 14.01 18.39 20.56
C LEU A 279 15.09 18.03 21.58
N GLN A 280 16.34 18.44 21.34
CA GLN A 280 17.43 18.25 22.30
C GLN A 280 17.17 18.99 23.62
N SER A 281 16.67 20.22 23.53
CA SER A 281 16.30 21.03 24.70
C SER A 281 15.13 20.40 25.46
N GLN A 282 14.08 19.98 24.76
CA GLN A 282 12.93 19.27 25.36
C GLN A 282 13.37 17.97 26.06
N ALA A 283 14.19 17.15 25.42
CA ALA A 283 14.69 15.91 25.99
C ALA A 283 15.49 16.16 27.28
N GLN A 284 16.33 17.20 27.31
CA GLN A 284 17.07 17.59 28.52
C GLN A 284 16.13 18.05 29.64
N THR A 285 15.18 18.94 29.34
CA THR A 285 14.23 19.44 30.35
C THR A 285 13.37 18.31 30.92
N VAL A 286 12.89 17.40 30.09
CA VAL A 286 12.07 16.26 30.56
C VAL A 286 12.93 15.30 31.40
N LEU A 287 14.17 15.03 31.01
CA LEU A 287 15.10 14.21 31.79
C LEU A 287 15.30 14.78 33.20
N GLU A 288 15.53 16.09 33.30
CA GLU A 288 15.68 16.81 34.58
C GLU A 288 14.41 16.77 35.42
N GLN A 289 13.24 16.96 34.80
CA GLN A 289 11.93 16.88 35.48
C GLN A 289 11.64 15.49 36.04
N LEU A 290 12.12 14.44 35.37
CA LEU A 290 12.03 13.06 35.87
C LEU A 290 13.05 12.74 36.96
N GLY A 291 14.01 13.64 37.23
CA GLY A 291 15.09 13.42 38.20
C GLY A 291 16.09 12.35 37.76
N LEU A 292 16.20 12.11 36.45
CA LEU A 292 17.07 11.09 35.86
C LEU A 292 18.34 11.75 35.30
N ASN A 293 19.42 10.98 35.15
CA ASN A 293 20.68 11.46 34.57
C ASN A 293 21.33 10.37 33.70
N ASP A 294 20.54 9.79 32.81
CA ASP A 294 20.95 8.69 31.94
C ASP A 294 20.91 9.12 30.46
N GLU A 295 22.04 9.00 29.78
CA GLU A 295 22.19 9.40 28.37
C GLU A 295 21.38 8.52 27.41
N LYS A 296 21.12 7.24 27.72
CA LYS A 296 20.20 6.39 26.92
C LYS A 296 18.78 6.91 27.07
N ILE A 297 18.34 7.30 28.27
CA ILE A 297 17.00 7.87 28.46
C ILE A 297 16.86 9.19 27.70
N LYS A 298 17.87 10.06 27.77
CA LYS A 298 17.92 11.31 26.99
C LYS A 298 17.85 11.05 25.48
N ALA A 299 18.60 10.07 24.98
CA ALA A 299 18.57 9.67 23.59
C ALA A 299 17.19 9.16 23.16
N ARG A 300 16.51 8.35 23.99
CA ARG A 300 15.13 7.94 23.73
C ARG A 300 14.20 9.15 23.66
N LEU A 301 14.27 10.06 24.63
CA LEU A 301 13.41 11.26 24.69
C LEU A 301 13.63 12.18 23.47
N LEU A 302 14.87 12.33 23.00
CA LEU A 302 15.16 13.04 21.74
C LEU A 302 14.42 12.40 20.56
N LEU A 303 14.53 11.08 20.44
CA LEU A 303 13.92 10.35 19.33
C LEU A 303 12.38 10.31 19.41
N ALA A 304 11.80 10.44 20.60
CA ALA A 304 10.34 10.48 20.81
C ALA A 304 9.65 11.66 20.09
N GLY A 305 10.37 12.77 19.86
CA GLY A 305 9.86 13.93 19.14
C GLY A 305 10.26 13.98 17.65
N VAL A 306 10.95 12.96 17.15
CA VAL A 306 11.33 12.89 15.73
C VAL A 306 10.08 12.65 14.87
N SER A 307 9.97 13.41 13.79
CA SER A 307 8.87 13.31 12.82
C SER A 307 9.35 13.83 11.46
N GLU A 308 8.53 13.70 10.43
CA GLU A 308 8.83 14.25 9.10
C GLU A 308 9.05 15.76 9.11
N GLN A 309 8.51 16.47 10.11
CA GLN A 309 8.61 17.92 10.27
C GLN A 309 10.07 18.43 10.27
N LEU A 310 11.01 17.59 10.73
CA LEU A 310 12.45 17.89 10.73
C LEU A 310 13.06 17.98 9.32
N ALA A 311 12.41 17.42 8.31
CA ALA A 311 12.96 17.26 6.97
C ALA A 311 12.15 17.97 5.88
N VAL A 312 10.82 18.02 6.00
CA VAL A 312 9.90 18.52 4.96
C VAL A 312 10.27 19.91 4.44
N SER A 313 10.51 20.87 5.34
CA SER A 313 10.84 22.25 4.97
C SER A 313 12.13 22.34 4.15
N THR A 314 13.14 21.57 4.53
CA THR A 314 14.46 21.57 3.89
C THR A 314 14.42 20.84 2.54
N ILE A 315 13.69 19.73 2.45
CA ILE A 315 13.54 18.98 1.20
C ILE A 315 12.74 19.81 0.19
N SER A 316 11.61 20.39 0.61
CA SER A 316 10.78 21.23 -0.25
C SER A 316 11.51 22.47 -0.76
N ALA A 317 12.27 23.16 0.11
CA ALA A 317 12.99 24.38 -0.27
C ALA A 317 14.12 24.13 -1.29
N HIS A 318 14.65 22.91 -1.38
CA HIS A 318 15.81 22.57 -2.20
C HIS A 318 15.55 21.50 -3.26
N SER A 319 14.31 21.02 -3.39
CA SER A 319 13.90 19.93 -4.29
C SER A 319 14.86 18.74 -4.22
N LEU A 320 15.20 18.31 -3.00
CA LEU A 320 16.27 17.32 -2.78
C LEU A 320 15.87 15.93 -3.26
N ALA A 321 16.78 15.27 -3.96
CA ALA A 321 16.64 13.87 -4.37
C ALA A 321 17.96 13.10 -4.18
N GLY A 322 17.88 11.78 -4.05
CA GLY A 322 19.06 10.91 -4.01
C GLY A 322 19.96 11.16 -2.80
N SER A 323 21.28 11.10 -3.02
CA SER A 323 22.28 11.28 -1.97
C SER A 323 22.32 12.70 -1.40
N ALA A 324 21.77 13.70 -2.09
CA ALA A 324 21.72 15.08 -1.63
C ALA A 324 20.88 15.25 -0.36
N ILE A 325 19.84 14.42 -0.19
CA ILE A 325 18.99 14.40 1.02
C ILE A 325 19.86 14.23 2.27
N ARG A 326 20.70 13.18 2.31
CA ARG A 326 21.55 12.90 3.48
C ARG A 326 22.58 13.98 3.74
N LYS A 327 23.17 14.56 2.68
CA LYS A 327 24.18 15.61 2.82
C LYS A 327 23.58 16.89 3.39
N LYS A 328 22.38 17.27 2.94
CA LYS A 328 21.74 18.52 3.36
C LYS A 328 21.07 18.41 4.73
N LEU A 329 20.60 17.22 5.10
CA LEU A 329 20.01 16.93 6.41
C LEU A 329 21.02 16.34 7.40
N SER A 330 22.33 16.58 7.22
CA SER A 330 23.38 16.06 8.12
C SER A 330 23.13 16.45 9.58
N ASP A 331 22.73 17.71 9.79
CA ASP A 331 22.58 18.29 11.12
C ASP A 331 21.38 17.69 11.87
N VAL A 332 20.41 17.15 11.13
CA VAL A 332 19.23 16.44 11.67
C VAL A 332 19.54 14.95 11.83
N LEU A 333 20.09 14.31 10.79
CA LEU A 333 20.28 12.86 10.77
C LEU A 333 21.43 12.39 11.67
N THR A 334 22.44 13.23 11.90
CA THR A 334 23.60 12.85 12.72
C THR A 334 23.25 12.68 14.20
N PRO A 335 22.55 13.62 14.86
CA PRO A 335 22.06 13.41 16.23
C PRO A 335 21.14 12.19 16.35
N ILE A 336 20.23 11.98 15.38
CA ILE A 336 19.32 10.83 15.36
C ILE A 336 20.10 9.51 15.28
N GLN A 337 21.09 9.42 14.37
CA GLN A 337 21.95 8.24 14.24
C GLN A 337 22.80 7.99 15.47
N ALA A 338 23.30 9.05 16.13
CA ALA A 338 24.05 8.93 17.36
C ALA A 338 23.17 8.37 18.51
N ALA A 339 21.95 8.89 18.65
CA ALA A 339 20.99 8.39 19.62
C ALA A 339 20.61 6.92 19.35
N LEU A 340 20.30 6.57 18.09
CA LEU A 340 20.02 5.17 17.72
C LEU A 340 21.20 4.25 18.01
N LYS A 341 22.43 4.69 17.72
CA LYS A 341 23.64 3.92 18.04
C LYS A 341 23.77 3.70 19.55
N LEU A 342 23.52 4.73 20.36
CA LEU A 342 23.59 4.63 21.82
C LEU A 342 22.55 3.64 22.36
N LEU A 343 21.32 3.67 21.85
CA LEU A 343 20.23 2.78 22.26
C LEU A 343 20.37 1.32 21.79
N THR A 344 21.15 1.09 20.73
CA THR A 344 21.37 -0.25 20.16
C THR A 344 22.71 -0.87 20.55
N THR A 345 23.47 -0.17 21.40
CA THR A 345 24.70 -0.68 22.01
C THR A 345 24.39 -1.18 23.43
N PRO A 346 24.86 -2.37 23.83
CA PRO A 346 24.65 -2.94 25.16
C PRO A 346 25.00 -1.95 26.29
#